data_AF-A0A2K3NFD4-F1
#
_entry.id   AF-A0A2K3NFD4-F1
#
_cell.length_a   1.000
_cell.length_b   1.000
_cell.length_c   1.000
_cell.angle_alpha   90.00
_cell.angle_beta   90.00
_cell.angle_gamma   90.00
#
_symmetry.space_group_name_H-M   'P 1'
#
loop_
_entity.id
_entity.type
_entity.pdbx_description
1 polymer ?
#
loop_
_entity_poly.entity_id
_entity_poly.type
_entity_poly.pdbx_seq_one_letter_code
_entity_poly.pdbx_strand_id
1 'polypeptide(L)'
;MNFSDLSSNQLNESLPSTLSEHITTIDLSNNELTGTIPSSFSSLPHIQKLSLANNSLIGSVPSTIWQDKISNETERFILELENNQFTTVSGNADLPQNVTVLLYGNPLCSNNSLIQLCRSESVNDTSDLVPTNGNGICRAQSCPPPYEFSLDCFCAAPLLVRYRLKSPGFSDFVPFINDFEEYLTTGLSINMSQLNFTFRWEAGPRLRMDLKFFPVYFGPNSSHTFNETEVQRIKSMFTGWNIPDSDLFGPYELLNFNLGFYQNATTTSSKSGISTGAIVGIVLGAIACAVTLSAIVTLLILRTKLKDYRAVSKRRRVSKTSIKMDGVRSFTYEELSSATNNFSSSAQVGQGGYGKVYKGIISDGTAVAIKRAQEGSLQGEKEFLTEISLLSRLHHRNLVSLIGYCDEEGEQMLVYEYMPNGTLRDHLSVTAKEPLTFIMRLKIALGSAKGLMYLHNEADPPIFHRDVKASNILLDSKLSAKVADFGLSRLAPVPDMEGIVPGHVSTVVKGTPVSLFTSINTCEIAWESLWKYAHMLLSTYFHKLPRIAYETA
;
A
#
# COMPACT_ATOMS: atom_id res chain seq x y z
N MET A 1 14.28 -4.25 10.64
CA MET A 1 13.10 -5.00 10.20
C MET A 1 12.54 -5.67 11.44
N ASN A 2 11.36 -5.25 11.90
CA ASN A 2 10.81 -5.70 13.17
C ASN A 2 9.86 -6.90 12.97
N PHE A 3 9.10 -6.90 11.88
CA PHE A 3 8.10 -7.95 11.61
C PHE A 3 8.36 -8.62 10.25
N SER A 4 8.28 -9.96 10.19
CA SER A 4 8.40 -10.76 8.97
C SER A 4 7.38 -11.91 8.97
N ASP A 5 6.39 -11.84 8.08
CA ASP A 5 5.44 -12.93 7.83
C ASP A 5 5.60 -13.45 6.40
N LEU A 6 6.05 -14.71 6.31
CA LEU A 6 6.25 -15.50 5.10
C LEU A 6 5.49 -16.84 5.21
N SER A 7 4.48 -16.90 6.07
CA SER A 7 3.66 -18.09 6.28
C SER A 7 2.83 -18.47 5.05
N SER A 8 2.40 -19.73 4.97
CA SER A 8 1.51 -20.24 3.91
C SER A 8 2.05 -20.04 2.49
N ASN A 9 3.34 -20.29 2.32
CA ASN A 9 4.01 -20.27 1.03
C ASN A 9 4.50 -21.69 0.67
N GLN A 10 5.32 -21.80 -0.39
CA GLN A 10 5.94 -23.05 -0.85
C GLN A 10 7.46 -23.00 -0.65
N LEU A 11 7.95 -22.41 0.45
CA LEU A 11 9.37 -22.30 0.73
C LEU A 11 9.93 -23.67 1.14
N ASN A 12 10.94 -24.19 0.44
CA ASN A 12 11.47 -25.54 0.66
C ASN A 12 12.96 -25.61 1.06
N GLU A 13 13.60 -24.46 1.26
CA GLU A 13 15.01 -24.36 1.65
C GLU A 13 15.20 -24.40 3.18
N SER A 14 16.46 -24.35 3.62
CA SER A 14 16.82 -24.25 5.02
C SER A 14 16.73 -22.83 5.58
N LEU A 15 16.50 -22.71 6.88
CA LEU A 15 16.45 -21.42 7.58
C LEU A 15 17.79 -20.66 7.46
N PRO A 16 17.77 -19.33 7.21
CA PRO A 16 18.98 -18.54 7.11
C PRO A 16 19.67 -18.38 8.46
N SER A 17 21.00 -18.33 8.47
CA SER A 17 21.78 -18.12 9.70
C SER A 17 21.86 -16.68 10.16
N THR A 18 21.53 -15.70 9.31
CA THR A 18 21.69 -14.27 9.60
C THR A 18 20.34 -13.56 9.51
N LEU A 19 19.92 -12.94 10.62
CA LEU A 19 18.66 -12.21 10.75
C LEU A 19 18.91 -10.82 11.35
N SER A 20 17.94 -9.91 11.18
CA SER A 20 17.99 -8.55 11.73
C SER A 20 17.94 -8.57 13.26
N GLU A 21 18.84 -7.84 13.92
CA GLU A 21 18.88 -7.73 15.39
C GLU A 21 17.61 -7.10 15.99
N HIS A 22 16.90 -6.31 15.20
CA HIS A 22 15.68 -5.59 15.62
C HIS A 22 14.39 -6.40 15.40
N ILE A 23 14.47 -7.68 15.06
CA ILE A 23 13.29 -8.48 14.71
C ILE A 23 12.51 -8.91 15.96
N THR A 24 11.21 -8.61 15.96
CA THR A 24 10.22 -8.92 17.01
C THR A 24 9.34 -10.10 16.61
N THR A 25 9.03 -10.27 15.33
CA THR A 25 8.19 -11.38 14.85
C THR A 25 8.72 -12.01 13.58
N ILE A 26 8.80 -13.35 13.57
CA ILE A 26 9.05 -14.18 12.40
C ILE A 26 7.94 -15.22 12.31
N ASP A 27 7.16 -15.20 11.23
CA ASP A 27 6.23 -16.26 10.88
C ASP A 27 6.64 -16.90 9.55
N LEU A 28 7.04 -18.17 9.61
CA LEU A 28 7.42 -19.02 8.48
C LEU A 28 6.56 -20.28 8.45
N SER A 29 5.43 -20.27 9.15
CA SER A 29 4.56 -21.45 9.27
C SER A 29 3.95 -21.86 7.93
N ASN A 30 3.50 -23.11 7.81
CA ASN A 30 2.81 -23.62 6.61
C ASN A 30 3.65 -23.48 5.33
N ASN A 31 4.85 -24.05 5.36
CA ASN A 31 5.78 -24.08 4.23
C ASN A 31 6.36 -25.50 4.07
N GLU A 32 7.37 -25.67 3.22
CA GLU A 32 8.09 -26.93 2.98
C GLU A 32 9.53 -26.88 3.54
N LEU A 33 9.83 -26.00 4.50
CA LEU A 33 11.20 -25.71 4.95
C LEU A 33 11.88 -26.97 5.52
N THR A 34 13.17 -27.13 5.23
CA THR A 34 13.97 -28.31 5.60
C THR A 34 15.21 -27.93 6.43
N GLY A 35 15.94 -28.91 6.97
CA GLY A 35 17.14 -28.67 7.78
C GLY A 35 16.84 -28.37 9.26
N THR A 36 17.82 -27.81 9.97
CA THR A 36 17.79 -27.62 11.44
C THR A 36 17.58 -26.15 11.82
N ILE A 37 17.10 -25.87 13.04
CA ILE A 37 17.02 -24.50 13.56
C ILE A 37 18.44 -23.94 13.81
N PRO A 38 18.85 -22.85 13.15
CA PRO A 38 20.17 -22.25 13.37
C PRO A 38 20.33 -21.65 14.77
N SER A 39 21.54 -21.72 15.34
CA SER A 39 21.83 -21.20 16.69
C SER A 39 21.62 -19.68 16.82
N SER A 40 21.71 -18.93 15.72
CA SER A 40 21.48 -17.49 15.69
C SER A 40 20.06 -17.06 16.08
N PHE A 41 19.08 -17.96 16.00
CA PHE A 41 17.72 -17.70 16.49
C PHE A 41 17.66 -17.61 18.02
N SER A 42 18.65 -18.18 18.73
CA SER A 42 18.76 -18.04 20.18
C SER A 42 19.27 -16.65 20.60
N SER A 43 20.02 -15.96 19.73
CA SER A 43 20.65 -14.67 20.03
C SER A 43 19.82 -13.45 19.62
N LEU A 44 18.53 -13.61 19.31
CA LEU A 44 17.67 -12.50 18.88
C LEU A 44 17.16 -11.72 20.12
N PRO A 45 17.59 -10.46 20.33
CA PRO A 45 17.30 -9.75 21.59
C PRO A 45 15.82 -9.42 21.74
N HIS A 46 15.15 -9.01 20.66
CA HIS A 46 13.79 -8.46 20.71
C HIS A 46 12.69 -9.41 20.23
N ILE A 47 13.00 -10.68 19.92
CA ILE A 47 12.00 -11.61 19.38
C ILE A 47 10.89 -11.92 20.42
N GLN A 48 9.65 -11.76 19.99
CA GLN A 48 8.40 -11.99 20.72
C GLN A 48 7.61 -13.16 20.14
N LYS A 49 7.62 -13.36 18.82
CA LYS A 49 6.98 -14.52 18.17
C LYS A 49 7.89 -15.14 17.11
N LEU A 50 8.11 -16.44 17.22
CA LEU A 50 8.78 -17.26 16.20
C LEU A 50 7.88 -18.44 15.84
N SER A 51 7.31 -18.41 14.64
CA SER A 51 6.50 -19.52 14.11
C SER A 51 7.20 -20.22 12.96
N LEU A 52 7.49 -21.50 13.16
CA LEU A 52 8.02 -22.44 12.16
C LEU A 52 7.09 -23.65 11.99
N ALA A 53 5.85 -23.55 12.45
CA ALA A 53 4.87 -24.63 12.44
C ALA A 53 4.57 -25.15 11.03
N ASN A 54 4.15 -26.40 10.89
CA ASN A 54 3.74 -27.02 9.63
C ASN A 54 4.83 -26.91 8.54
N ASN A 55 5.99 -27.50 8.81
CA ASN A 55 7.16 -27.54 7.92
C ASN A 55 7.81 -28.95 7.95
N SER A 56 8.96 -29.11 7.29
CA SER A 56 9.75 -30.36 7.27
C SER A 56 11.09 -30.22 8.00
N LEU A 57 11.16 -29.41 9.06
CA LEU A 57 12.38 -29.18 9.84
C LEU A 57 12.75 -30.42 10.68
N ILE A 58 14.04 -30.72 10.74
CA ILE A 58 14.61 -31.92 11.38
C ILE A 58 15.59 -31.54 12.51
N GLY A 59 16.00 -32.54 13.29
CA GLY A 59 17.05 -32.41 14.29
C GLY A 59 16.52 -32.10 15.69
N SER A 60 17.35 -31.46 16.51
CA SER A 60 17.03 -31.11 17.90
C SER A 60 16.59 -29.65 18.04
N VAL A 61 15.58 -29.39 18.86
CA VAL A 61 15.19 -28.02 19.23
C VAL A 61 16.11 -27.51 20.36
N PRO A 62 16.91 -26.44 20.15
CA PRO A 62 17.80 -25.94 21.18
C PRO A 62 17.02 -25.12 22.22
N SER A 63 17.11 -25.49 23.50
CA SER A 63 16.36 -24.81 24.57
C SER A 63 16.82 -23.38 24.83
N THR A 64 18.03 -23.02 24.38
CA THR A 64 18.58 -21.66 24.45
C THR A 64 17.67 -20.61 23.81
N ILE A 65 16.82 -21.00 22.86
CA ILE A 65 15.85 -20.09 22.21
C ILE A 65 14.89 -19.45 23.23
N TRP A 66 14.49 -20.19 24.27
CA TRP A 66 13.60 -19.68 25.30
C TRP A 66 14.24 -19.47 26.68
N GLN A 67 15.31 -20.20 27.00
CA GLN A 67 15.98 -20.05 28.30
C GLN A 67 16.59 -18.66 28.49
N ASP A 68 17.10 -18.01 27.43
CA ASP A 68 17.71 -16.68 27.55
C ASP A 68 16.66 -15.55 27.68
N LYS A 69 15.35 -15.89 27.59
CA LYS A 69 14.22 -14.95 27.74
C LYS A 69 13.76 -14.75 29.18
N ILE A 70 14.47 -15.33 30.16
CA ILE A 70 14.18 -15.25 31.60
C ILE A 70 14.27 -13.80 32.16
N SER A 71 14.91 -12.88 31.44
CA SER A 71 15.34 -11.58 31.98
C SER A 71 14.27 -10.48 32.03
N ASN A 72 13.10 -10.63 31.39
CA ASN A 72 12.11 -9.55 31.23
C ASN A 72 10.68 -10.05 31.57
N GLU A 73 10.17 -9.74 32.76
CA GLU A 73 8.90 -10.26 33.29
C GLU A 73 7.62 -9.73 32.59
N THR A 74 7.73 -8.83 31.61
CA THR A 74 6.58 -8.21 30.93
C THR A 74 6.41 -8.63 29.47
N GLU A 75 7.42 -9.22 28.83
CA GLU A 75 7.37 -9.56 27.40
C GLU A 75 6.97 -11.02 27.20
N ARG A 76 5.87 -11.25 26.48
CA ARG A 76 5.45 -12.59 26.10
C ARG A 76 6.28 -13.09 24.91
N PHE A 77 6.80 -14.30 25.02
CA PHE A 77 7.47 -14.99 23.92
C PHE A 77 6.69 -16.24 23.49
N ILE A 78 6.38 -16.36 22.20
CA ILE A 78 5.65 -17.48 21.62
C ILE A 78 6.52 -18.17 20.58
N LEU A 79 6.74 -19.47 20.75
CA LEU A 79 7.49 -20.35 19.86
C LEU A 79 6.58 -21.47 19.35
N GLU A 80 6.22 -21.40 18.06
CA GLU A 80 5.32 -22.34 17.39
C GLU A 80 6.17 -23.26 16.49
N LEU A 81 6.29 -24.53 16.83
CA LEU A 81 7.14 -25.52 16.15
C LEU A 81 6.36 -26.77 15.74
N GLU A 82 5.04 -26.69 15.70
CA GLU A 82 4.18 -27.86 15.58
C GLU A 82 4.27 -28.50 14.20
N ASN A 83 3.92 -29.79 14.12
CA ASN A 83 3.89 -30.56 12.87
C ASN A 83 5.18 -30.40 12.03
N ASN A 84 6.32 -30.71 12.66
CA ASN A 84 7.63 -30.82 12.02
C ASN A 84 8.23 -32.23 12.28
N GLN A 85 9.52 -32.42 12.01
CA GLN A 85 10.23 -33.69 12.19
C GLN A 85 11.30 -33.62 13.32
N PHE A 86 11.07 -32.81 14.35
CA PHE A 86 12.01 -32.70 15.47
C PHE A 86 12.02 -33.95 16.36
N THR A 87 13.21 -34.43 16.73
CA THR A 87 13.38 -35.70 17.46
C THR A 87 13.72 -35.53 18.94
N THR A 88 14.36 -34.42 19.33
CA THR A 88 14.80 -34.17 20.72
C THR A 88 14.79 -32.67 21.05
N VAL A 89 14.79 -32.34 22.34
CA VAL A 89 15.12 -30.99 22.84
C VAL A 89 16.56 -31.04 23.39
N SER A 90 17.40 -30.09 22.98
CA SER A 90 18.77 -29.97 23.45
C SER A 90 18.84 -28.94 24.58
N GLY A 91 18.99 -29.42 25.82
CA GLY A 91 19.11 -28.59 27.03
C GLY A 91 17.94 -28.75 28.01
N ASN A 92 17.69 -27.73 28.85
CA ASN A 92 16.61 -27.76 29.83
C ASN A 92 15.26 -27.41 29.18
N ALA A 93 14.29 -28.31 29.29
CA ALA A 93 12.96 -28.16 28.73
C ALA A 93 12.00 -27.32 29.59
N ASP A 94 12.42 -26.89 30.78
CA ASP A 94 11.61 -26.02 31.64
C ASP A 94 11.27 -24.70 30.93
N LEU A 95 10.02 -24.26 31.07
CA LEU A 95 9.51 -23.02 30.48
C LEU A 95 9.45 -21.89 31.51
N PRO A 96 9.95 -20.68 31.17
CA PRO A 96 9.64 -19.46 31.92
C PRO A 96 8.15 -19.11 31.87
N GLN A 97 7.63 -18.35 32.85
CA GLN A 97 6.19 -18.02 32.96
C GLN A 97 5.59 -17.32 31.72
N ASN A 98 6.37 -16.47 31.03
CA ASN A 98 5.91 -15.70 29.88
C ASN A 98 6.23 -16.34 28.53
N VAL A 99 6.70 -17.59 28.54
CA VAL A 99 7.06 -18.33 27.34
C VAL A 99 6.00 -19.38 27.04
N THR A 100 5.48 -19.36 25.82
CA THR A 100 4.66 -20.43 25.26
C THR A 100 5.47 -21.16 24.18
N VAL A 101 5.65 -22.48 24.32
CA VAL A 101 6.28 -23.32 23.29
C VAL A 101 5.30 -24.41 22.88
N LEU A 102 5.02 -24.50 21.58
CA LEU A 102 4.12 -25.49 21.01
C LEU A 102 4.93 -26.46 20.14
N LEU A 103 4.89 -27.75 20.48
CA LEU A 103 5.67 -28.81 19.81
C LEU A 103 4.81 -29.99 19.32
N TYR A 104 3.49 -29.94 19.47
CA TYR A 104 2.63 -31.07 19.11
C TYR A 104 2.82 -31.48 17.63
N GLY A 105 2.60 -32.76 17.33
CA GLY A 105 2.79 -33.30 15.98
C GLY A 105 4.25 -33.60 15.57
N ASN A 106 5.23 -33.38 16.46
CA ASN A 106 6.63 -33.78 16.24
C ASN A 106 6.95 -35.19 16.78
N PRO A 107 7.92 -35.93 16.18
CA PRO A 107 8.39 -37.23 16.69
C PRO A 107 8.79 -37.24 18.18
N LEU A 108 9.41 -36.16 18.67
CA LEU A 108 9.80 -36.00 20.08
C LEU A 108 8.63 -36.09 21.06
N CYS A 109 7.40 -35.84 20.62
CA CYS A 109 6.20 -35.93 21.44
C CYS A 109 5.79 -37.36 21.79
N SER A 110 6.47 -38.36 21.24
CA SER A 110 6.36 -39.76 21.68
C SER A 110 7.01 -40.00 23.05
N ASN A 111 7.83 -39.05 23.53
CA ASN A 111 8.47 -39.12 24.84
C ASN A 111 7.58 -38.53 25.94
N ASN A 112 7.26 -39.34 26.96
CA ASN A 112 6.40 -38.96 28.08
C ASN A 112 6.93 -37.77 28.92
N SER A 113 8.21 -37.43 28.83
CA SER A 113 8.79 -36.32 29.59
C SER A 113 8.46 -34.92 29.05
N LEU A 114 7.94 -34.78 27.81
CA LEU A 114 7.68 -33.49 27.16
C LEU A 114 6.18 -33.22 26.94
N ILE A 115 5.30 -33.92 27.66
CA ILE A 115 3.83 -33.89 27.47
C ILE A 115 3.25 -32.47 27.56
N GLN A 116 3.82 -31.58 28.40
CA GLN A 116 3.32 -30.20 28.53
C GLN A 116 3.53 -29.38 27.25
N LEU A 117 4.66 -29.56 26.56
CA LEU A 117 5.00 -28.85 25.31
C LEU A 117 4.27 -29.43 24.09
N CYS A 118 3.82 -30.68 24.19
CA CYS A 118 3.22 -31.45 23.11
C CYS A 118 1.68 -31.48 23.17
N ARG A 119 1.04 -30.65 24.00
CA ARG A 119 -0.41 -30.48 24.00
C ARG A 119 -0.83 -29.52 22.89
N SER A 120 -1.90 -29.89 22.19
CA SER A 120 -2.64 -28.99 21.29
C SER A 120 -3.43 -28.00 22.14
N GLU A 121 -2.76 -27.03 22.77
CA GLU A 121 -3.46 -25.84 23.23
C GLU A 121 -3.82 -25.03 21.98
N SER A 122 -5.10 -25.01 21.64
CA SER A 122 -5.64 -23.94 20.80
C SER A 122 -5.35 -22.65 21.54
N VAL A 123 -4.34 -21.90 21.09
CA VAL A 123 -4.20 -20.49 21.46
C VAL A 123 -5.44 -19.82 20.89
N ASN A 124 -6.51 -19.77 21.68
CA ASN A 124 -7.60 -18.87 21.42
C ASN A 124 -6.96 -17.48 21.52
N ASP A 125 -6.78 -16.84 20.36
CA ASP A 125 -6.45 -15.43 20.17
C ASP A 125 -7.58 -14.53 20.73
N THR A 126 -7.89 -14.69 22.01
CA THR A 126 -8.83 -13.87 22.76
C THR A 126 -8.17 -13.53 24.08
N SER A 127 -7.04 -12.85 24.02
CA SER A 127 -6.69 -11.94 25.09
C SER A 127 -7.55 -10.68 24.92
N ASP A 128 -8.82 -10.76 25.32
CA ASP A 128 -9.63 -9.58 25.66
C ASP A 128 -9.01 -8.96 26.91
N LEU A 129 -7.79 -8.42 26.79
CA LEU A 129 -7.11 -7.72 27.87
C LEU A 129 -7.52 -6.26 27.80
N VAL A 130 -8.46 -5.91 28.66
CA VAL A 130 -8.73 -4.52 29.05
C VAL A 130 -7.47 -3.99 29.73
N PRO A 131 -6.83 -2.90 29.25
CA PRO A 131 -5.80 -2.24 30.01
C PRO A 131 -6.47 -1.55 31.21
N THR A 132 -6.47 -2.19 32.38
CA THR A 132 -6.78 -1.49 33.64
C THR A 132 -5.50 -0.92 34.22
N ASN A 133 -4.87 0.02 33.50
CA ASN A 133 -3.91 0.93 34.12
C ASN A 133 -4.68 2.16 34.62
N GLY A 134 -5.31 1.98 35.77
CA GLY A 134 -5.98 3.04 36.50
C GLY A 134 -6.21 2.56 37.92
N ASN A 135 -5.35 2.98 38.85
CA ASN A 135 -5.44 2.68 40.27
C ASN A 135 -6.58 3.48 40.94
N GLY A 136 -7.76 3.46 40.33
CA GLY A 136 -8.94 4.22 40.74
C GLY A 136 -10.18 3.36 40.54
N ILE A 137 -10.54 2.57 41.55
CA ILE A 137 -11.89 2.05 41.68
C ILE A 137 -12.79 3.28 41.87
N CYS A 138 -13.34 3.81 40.78
CA CYS A 138 -14.33 4.87 40.86
C CYS A 138 -15.48 4.36 41.73
N ARG A 139 -15.91 5.15 42.73
CA ARG A 139 -17.03 4.77 43.60
C ARG A 139 -18.24 4.43 42.73
N ALA A 140 -18.93 3.34 43.06
CA ALA A 140 -20.05 2.78 42.29
C ALA A 140 -21.30 3.68 42.28
N GLN A 141 -21.20 4.86 41.67
CA GLN A 141 -22.33 5.65 41.20
C GLN A 141 -22.44 5.44 39.69
N SER A 142 -23.58 4.98 39.21
CA SER A 142 -23.83 4.78 37.78
C SER A 142 -23.94 6.11 37.05
N CYS A 143 -23.08 6.36 36.04
CA CYS A 143 -23.29 7.45 35.09
C CYS A 143 -24.57 7.19 34.28
N PRO A 144 -25.46 8.19 34.09
CA PRO A 144 -26.63 8.02 33.22
C PRO A 144 -26.18 7.87 31.76
N PRO A 145 -26.74 6.95 30.97
CA PRO A 145 -26.50 6.93 29.53
C PRO A 145 -26.89 8.27 28.88
N PRO A 146 -26.10 8.83 27.94
CA PRO A 146 -24.95 8.23 27.23
C PRO A 146 -23.57 8.49 27.85
N TYR A 147 -23.50 8.93 29.11
CA TYR A 147 -22.25 9.26 29.79
C TYR A 147 -21.55 8.02 30.34
N GLU A 148 -20.22 7.97 30.21
CA GLU A 148 -19.37 6.90 30.72
C GLU A 148 -18.26 7.49 31.61
N PHE A 149 -17.65 6.66 32.47
CA PHE A 149 -16.51 7.08 33.28
C PHE A 149 -15.25 7.21 32.44
N SER A 150 -14.60 8.38 32.51
CA SER A 150 -13.21 8.55 32.07
C SER A 150 -12.23 7.94 33.08
N LEU A 151 -10.94 7.87 32.70
CA LEU A 151 -9.84 7.44 33.58
C LEU A 151 -9.74 8.25 34.88
N ASP A 152 -10.21 9.50 34.87
CA ASP A 152 -10.23 10.41 36.02
C ASP A 152 -11.51 10.29 36.90
N CYS A 153 -12.30 9.21 36.72
CA CYS A 153 -13.57 8.98 37.42
C CYS A 153 -14.61 10.11 37.23
N PHE A 154 -14.59 10.76 36.07
CA PHE A 154 -15.54 11.80 35.68
C PHE A 154 -16.52 11.25 34.65
N CYS A 155 -17.84 11.44 34.88
CA CYS A 155 -18.86 11.05 33.90
C CYS A 155 -18.83 12.01 32.71
N ALA A 156 -18.52 11.53 31.51
CA ALA A 156 -18.54 12.34 30.30
C ALA A 156 -19.02 11.53 29.10
N ALA A 157 -19.54 12.20 28.06
CA ALA A 157 -20.02 11.55 26.86
C ALA A 157 -18.83 11.27 25.92
N PRO A 158 -18.45 9.99 25.69
CA PRO A 158 -17.28 9.68 24.89
C PRO A 158 -17.53 9.91 23.40
N LEU A 159 -16.49 10.29 22.68
CA LEU A 159 -16.45 10.24 21.22
C LEU A 159 -15.86 8.90 20.79
N LEU A 160 -16.60 8.14 19.99
CA LEU A 160 -16.31 6.75 19.70
C LEU A 160 -15.70 6.60 18.30
N VAL A 161 -14.51 6.02 18.24
CA VAL A 161 -13.78 5.79 16.99
C VAL A 161 -13.35 4.34 16.91
N ARG A 162 -13.77 3.67 15.85
CA ARG A 162 -13.29 2.32 15.54
C ARG A 162 -12.12 2.42 14.59
N TYR A 163 -11.01 1.87 15.03
CA TYR A 163 -9.68 2.07 14.51
C TYR A 163 -9.04 0.71 14.24
N ARG A 164 -8.16 0.61 13.25
CA ARG A 164 -7.41 -0.63 13.00
C ARG A 164 -6.00 -0.32 12.53
N LEU A 165 -5.01 -0.96 13.13
CA LEU A 165 -3.65 -1.03 12.60
C LEU A 165 -3.57 -2.15 11.56
N LYS A 166 -3.20 -1.82 10.32
CA LYS A 166 -3.23 -2.78 9.20
C LYS A 166 -2.10 -3.81 9.24
N SER A 167 -0.96 -3.41 9.78
CA SER A 167 0.27 -4.22 9.85
C SER A 167 1.23 -3.59 10.88
N PRO A 168 0.91 -3.64 12.18
CA PRO A 168 1.80 -3.12 13.21
C PRO A 168 3.11 -3.92 13.22
N GLY A 169 4.21 -3.28 13.63
CA GLY A 169 5.56 -3.86 13.69
C GLY A 169 5.78 -4.82 14.87
N PHE A 170 4.70 -5.34 15.47
CA PHE A 170 4.71 -6.19 16.65
C PHE A 170 3.57 -7.22 16.56
N SER A 171 3.74 -8.35 17.25
CA SER A 171 2.71 -9.40 17.39
C SER A 171 2.05 -9.43 18.76
N ASP A 172 2.64 -8.76 19.75
CA ASP A 172 2.02 -8.49 21.04
C ASP A 172 1.93 -6.99 21.24
N PHE A 173 0.72 -6.50 21.47
CA PHE A 173 0.47 -5.07 21.64
C PHE A 173 0.70 -4.61 23.09
N VAL A 174 0.63 -5.51 24.08
CA VAL A 174 0.67 -5.15 25.50
C VAL A 174 1.91 -4.33 25.88
N PRO A 175 3.13 -4.66 25.42
CA PRO A 175 4.32 -3.87 25.72
C PRO A 175 4.28 -2.43 25.16
N PHE A 176 3.48 -2.20 24.11
CA PHE A 176 3.42 -0.94 23.36
C PHE A 176 2.20 -0.08 23.71
N ILE A 177 1.45 -0.43 24.76
CA ILE A 177 0.26 0.31 25.19
C ILE A 177 0.59 1.79 25.49
N ASN A 178 1.63 2.04 26.29
CA ASN A 178 2.03 3.40 26.67
C ASN A 178 2.54 4.18 25.44
N ASP A 179 3.35 3.53 24.59
CA ASP A 179 3.86 4.14 23.37
C ASP A 179 2.71 4.51 22.40
N PHE A 180 1.67 3.68 22.33
CA PHE A 180 0.50 3.92 21.51
C PHE A 180 -0.35 5.08 22.04
N GLU A 181 -0.55 5.12 23.36
CA GLU A 181 -1.23 6.23 24.02
C GLU A 181 -0.53 7.55 23.73
N GLU A 182 0.79 7.60 23.90
CA GLU A 182 1.60 8.80 23.63
C GLU A 182 1.52 9.18 22.15
N TYR A 183 1.70 8.22 21.25
CA TYR A 183 1.62 8.41 19.81
C TYR A 183 0.29 9.02 19.38
N LEU A 184 -0.82 8.40 19.78
CA LEU A 184 -2.14 8.80 19.32
C LEU A 184 -2.58 10.13 19.95
N THR A 185 -2.28 10.34 21.23
CA THR A 185 -2.66 11.57 21.95
C THR A 185 -1.84 12.77 21.48
N THR A 186 -0.54 12.60 21.25
CA THR A 186 0.33 13.61 20.64
C THR A 186 -0.14 13.94 19.22
N GLY A 187 -0.42 12.91 18.42
CA GLY A 187 -0.92 13.07 17.06
C GLY A 187 -2.26 13.80 16.98
N LEU A 188 -3.10 13.67 18.00
CA LEU A 188 -4.40 14.35 18.10
C LEU A 188 -4.35 15.67 18.87
N SER A 189 -3.20 16.05 19.44
CA SER A 189 -3.07 17.20 20.37
C SER A 189 -4.07 17.15 21.54
N ILE A 190 -4.20 15.98 22.17
CA ILE A 190 -5.03 15.77 23.36
C ILE A 190 -4.19 15.21 24.51
N ASN A 191 -4.71 15.22 25.73
CA ASN A 191 -4.03 14.63 26.89
C ASN A 191 -4.20 13.11 26.93
N MET A 192 -3.21 12.39 27.47
CA MET A 192 -3.28 10.93 27.64
C MET A 192 -4.50 10.48 28.45
N SER A 193 -4.90 11.21 29.50
CA SER A 193 -6.08 10.85 30.31
C SER A 193 -7.42 10.95 29.58
N GLN A 194 -7.44 11.59 28.40
CA GLN A 194 -8.63 11.71 27.57
C GLN A 194 -8.86 10.49 26.68
N LEU A 195 -7.88 9.60 26.53
CA LEU A 195 -7.99 8.42 25.68
C LEU A 195 -8.20 7.19 26.55
N ASN A 196 -9.21 6.39 26.19
CA ASN A 196 -9.38 5.02 26.66
C ASN A 196 -9.65 4.13 25.45
N PHE A 197 -9.18 2.90 25.45
CA PHE A 197 -9.41 1.99 24.33
C PHE A 197 -9.40 0.53 24.77
N THR A 198 -10.03 -0.29 23.94
CA THR A 198 -9.87 -1.74 23.95
C THR A 198 -9.27 -2.19 22.62
N PHE A 199 -8.61 -3.33 22.60
CA PHE A 199 -8.03 -3.89 21.39
C PHE A 199 -8.33 -5.38 21.26
N ARG A 200 -8.28 -5.88 20.03
CA ARG A 200 -8.37 -7.31 19.71
C ARG A 200 -7.65 -7.61 18.40
N TRP A 201 -7.04 -8.78 18.33
CA TRP A 201 -6.45 -9.27 17.08
C TRP A 201 -7.54 -9.77 16.13
N GLU A 202 -7.38 -9.49 14.84
CA GLU A 202 -8.18 -10.06 13.75
C GLU A 202 -7.27 -10.94 12.88
N ALA A 203 -7.83 -11.77 11.99
CA ALA A 203 -7.03 -12.64 11.13
C ALA A 203 -5.98 -11.87 10.30
N GLY A 204 -4.73 -12.33 10.39
CA GLY A 204 -3.53 -11.66 9.88
C GLY A 204 -2.89 -10.71 10.92
N PRO A 205 -1.87 -9.92 10.56
CA PRO A 205 -1.25 -8.96 11.47
C PRO A 205 -2.12 -7.70 11.60
N ARG A 206 -3.37 -7.83 12.07
CA ARG A 206 -4.32 -6.73 12.15
C ARG A 206 -4.81 -6.54 13.58
N LEU A 207 -4.53 -5.38 14.15
CA LEU A 207 -5.00 -5.01 15.48
C LEU A 207 -6.19 -4.07 15.35
N ARG A 208 -7.38 -4.53 15.74
CA ARG A 208 -8.57 -3.69 15.81
C ARG A 208 -8.67 -3.06 17.20
N MET A 209 -9.03 -1.79 17.23
CA MET A 209 -9.15 -1.01 18.46
C MET A 209 -10.47 -0.25 18.46
N ASP A 210 -11.14 -0.22 19.60
CA ASP A 210 -12.30 0.63 19.83
C ASP A 210 -11.86 1.75 20.79
N LEU A 211 -11.65 2.94 20.23
CA LEU A 211 -11.15 4.13 20.92
C LEU A 211 -12.32 4.95 21.47
N LYS A 212 -12.15 5.45 22.69
CA LYS A 212 -13.06 6.36 23.39
C LYS A 212 -12.28 7.61 23.81
N PHE A 213 -12.67 8.75 23.26
CA PHE A 213 -12.12 10.03 23.66
C PHE A 213 -13.06 10.72 24.63
N PHE A 214 -12.53 11.32 25.70
CA PHE A 214 -13.27 12.06 26.71
C PHE A 214 -12.86 13.54 26.72
N PRO A 215 -13.77 14.47 27.05
CA PRO A 215 -13.43 15.88 27.22
C PRO A 215 -12.44 16.06 28.37
N VAL A 216 -11.66 17.15 28.33
CA VAL A 216 -10.63 17.41 29.34
C VAL A 216 -11.27 17.66 30.71
N TYR A 217 -10.72 17.02 31.74
CA TYR A 217 -11.12 17.22 33.13
C TYR A 217 -10.08 18.08 33.87
N PHE A 218 -10.52 19.20 34.43
CA PHE A 218 -9.71 20.09 35.28
C PHE A 218 -10.37 20.34 36.65
N GLY A 219 -11.42 19.59 37.00
CA GLY A 219 -12.17 19.74 38.25
C GLY A 219 -13.70 19.73 38.07
N PRO A 220 -14.48 20.04 39.13
CA PRO A 220 -15.94 19.89 39.16
C PRO A 220 -16.71 20.68 38.10
N ASN A 221 -16.13 21.75 37.57
CA ASN A 221 -16.73 22.63 36.56
C ASN A 221 -16.38 22.23 35.12
N SER A 222 -15.74 21.06 34.92
CA SER A 222 -15.35 20.59 33.59
C SER A 222 -16.58 20.24 32.76
N SER A 223 -16.48 20.45 31.44
CA SER A 223 -17.56 20.06 30.54
C SER A 223 -17.67 18.53 30.48
N HIS A 224 -18.90 18.03 30.59
CA HIS A 224 -19.20 16.60 30.40
C HIS A 224 -19.24 16.19 28.92
N THR A 225 -19.09 17.13 28.00
CA THR A 225 -19.16 16.92 26.55
C THR A 225 -18.09 17.73 25.80
N PHE A 226 -17.70 17.26 24.61
CA PHE A 226 -16.90 18.06 23.68
C PHE A 226 -17.71 19.22 23.10
N ASN A 227 -17.04 20.33 22.81
CA ASN A 227 -17.62 21.39 21.99
C ASN A 227 -17.63 20.97 20.50
N GLU A 228 -18.48 21.59 19.69
CA GLU A 228 -18.65 21.19 18.28
C GLU A 228 -17.35 21.33 17.46
N THR A 229 -16.58 22.40 17.72
CA THR A 229 -15.31 22.66 17.04
C THR A 229 -14.28 21.56 17.29
N GLU A 230 -14.23 21.03 18.50
CA GLU A 230 -13.29 19.98 18.90
C GLU A 230 -13.70 18.62 18.33
N VAL A 231 -15.01 18.33 18.27
CA VAL A 231 -15.51 17.15 17.56
C VAL A 231 -15.12 17.21 16.08
N GLN A 232 -15.29 18.36 15.42
CA GLN A 232 -14.90 18.50 14.02
C GLN A 232 -13.39 18.41 13.81
N ARG A 233 -12.58 18.97 14.73
CA ARG A 233 -11.12 18.87 14.69
C ARG A 233 -10.66 17.43 14.82
N ILE A 234 -11.12 16.70 15.83
CA ILE A 234 -10.75 15.28 16.02
C ILE A 234 -11.20 14.46 14.82
N LYS A 235 -12.44 14.68 14.34
CA LYS A 235 -12.95 13.99 13.14
C LYS A 235 -12.07 14.25 11.92
N SER A 236 -11.70 15.51 11.65
CA SER A 236 -10.88 15.87 10.50
C SER A 236 -9.46 15.33 10.58
N MET A 237 -8.92 15.11 11.79
CA MET A 237 -7.63 14.42 11.97
C MET A 237 -7.71 12.97 11.47
N PHE A 238 -8.75 12.24 11.87
CA PHE A 238 -8.95 10.85 11.43
C PHE A 238 -9.33 10.73 9.96
N THR A 239 -10.32 11.50 9.49
CA THR A 239 -10.82 11.44 8.10
C THR A 239 -9.93 12.15 7.09
N GLY A 240 -8.98 12.95 7.56
CA GLY A 240 -7.98 13.62 6.73
C GLY A 240 -6.61 12.95 6.77
N TRP A 241 -6.46 11.83 7.49
CA TRP A 241 -5.17 11.14 7.67
C TRP A 241 -4.05 12.06 8.16
N ASN A 242 -4.39 12.97 9.09
CA ASN A 242 -3.46 13.99 9.59
C ASN A 242 -2.75 13.57 10.89
N ILE A 243 -3.01 12.37 11.41
CA ILE A 243 -2.26 11.80 12.53
C ILE A 243 -0.90 11.35 11.96
N PRO A 244 0.25 11.79 12.51
CA PRO A 244 1.57 11.46 11.98
C PRO A 244 1.78 9.95 11.87
N ASP A 245 2.46 9.48 10.82
CA ASP A 245 2.77 8.06 10.67
C ASP A 245 3.80 7.59 11.71
N SER A 246 3.66 6.33 12.15
CA SER A 246 4.64 5.64 13.00
C SER A 246 5.10 4.35 12.33
N ASP A 247 6.42 4.16 12.24
CA ASP A 247 7.02 2.92 11.72
C ASP A 247 6.68 1.70 12.61
N LEU A 248 6.33 1.94 13.90
CA LEU A 248 5.96 0.90 14.85
C LEU A 248 4.47 0.51 14.76
N PHE A 249 3.57 1.48 14.69
CA PHE A 249 2.13 1.22 14.64
C PHE A 249 1.63 0.99 13.20
N GLY A 250 2.39 1.44 12.20
CA GLY A 250 2.05 1.34 10.79
C GLY A 250 0.85 2.22 10.40
N PRO A 251 0.44 2.17 9.12
CA PRO A 251 -0.71 2.93 8.67
C PRO A 251 -2.01 2.40 9.30
N TYR A 252 -2.86 3.32 9.74
CA TYR A 252 -4.15 3.00 10.33
C TYR A 252 -5.30 3.06 9.32
N GLU A 253 -6.37 2.34 9.64
CA GLU A 253 -7.64 2.34 8.93
C GLU A 253 -8.73 2.86 9.86
N LEU A 254 -9.46 3.88 9.41
CA LEU A 254 -10.66 4.34 10.10
C LEU A 254 -11.84 3.47 9.69
N LEU A 255 -12.29 2.60 10.59
CA LEU A 255 -13.41 1.70 10.32
C LEU A 255 -14.77 2.38 10.56
N ASN A 256 -14.85 3.22 11.59
CA ASN A 256 -16.06 3.98 11.89
C ASN A 256 -15.74 5.17 12.78
N PHE A 257 -16.40 6.30 12.54
CA PHE A 257 -16.37 7.46 13.42
C PHE A 257 -17.81 7.74 13.90
N ASN A 258 -18.17 7.26 15.08
CA ASN A 258 -19.54 7.34 15.58
C ASN A 258 -19.75 8.62 16.39
N LEU A 259 -20.51 9.55 15.82
CA LEU A 259 -20.81 10.84 16.45
C LEU A 259 -21.78 10.72 17.63
N GLY A 260 -22.60 9.66 17.73
CA GLY A 260 -23.49 9.45 18.88
C GLY A 260 -24.25 10.70 19.33
N PHE A 261 -23.98 11.16 20.56
CA PHE A 261 -24.55 12.38 21.17
C PHE A 261 -24.19 13.68 20.43
N TYR A 262 -23.12 13.67 19.62
CA TYR A 262 -22.58 14.81 18.88
C TYR A 262 -23.08 14.92 17.43
N GLN A 263 -24.18 14.26 17.06
CA GLN A 263 -24.74 14.36 15.69
C GLN A 263 -24.99 15.83 15.28
N ASN A 264 -25.46 16.66 16.22
CA ASN A 264 -25.78 18.06 15.95
C ASN A 264 -24.55 18.94 15.70
N ALA A 265 -23.35 18.51 16.12
CA ALA A 265 -22.09 19.22 15.86
C ALA A 265 -21.73 19.26 14.36
N THR A 266 -22.38 18.45 13.52
CA THR A 266 -22.28 18.51 12.05
C THR A 266 -23.38 19.33 11.39
N THR A 267 -24.42 19.73 12.13
CA THR A 267 -25.56 20.50 11.62
C THR A 267 -25.41 22.01 11.85
N THR A 268 -24.25 22.58 11.55
CA THR A 268 -24.15 24.01 11.25
C THR A 268 -24.36 24.27 9.76
N SER A 269 -25.50 23.79 9.25
CA SER A 269 -26.17 24.48 8.15
C SER A 269 -27.20 25.40 8.79
N SER A 270 -26.78 26.61 9.16
CA SER A 270 -27.71 27.70 9.46
C SER A 270 -28.68 27.86 8.29
N LYS A 271 -29.90 27.34 8.42
CA LYS A 271 -31.00 27.66 7.50
C LYS A 271 -31.40 29.10 7.75
N SER A 272 -30.68 30.05 7.15
CA SER A 272 -31.30 31.31 6.78
C SER A 272 -32.28 30.99 5.65
N GLY A 273 -33.54 30.75 5.99
CA GLY A 273 -34.59 30.63 4.99
C GLY A 273 -34.66 31.93 4.21
N ILE A 274 -34.19 31.91 2.97
CA ILE A 274 -34.24 33.05 2.05
C ILE A 274 -35.71 33.38 1.85
N SER A 275 -36.11 34.65 2.05
CA SER A 275 -37.50 35.07 1.89
C SER A 275 -38.00 34.71 0.49
N THR A 276 -39.28 34.39 0.33
CA THR A 276 -39.86 34.01 -0.96
C THR A 276 -39.55 35.03 -2.06
N GLY A 277 -39.50 36.33 -1.70
CA GLY A 277 -39.09 37.41 -2.62
C GLY A 277 -37.60 37.35 -3.02
N ALA A 278 -36.71 36.99 -2.09
CA ALA A 278 -35.29 36.80 -2.41
C ALA A 278 -35.04 35.51 -3.21
N ILE A 279 -35.84 34.45 -3.02
CA ILE A 279 -35.78 33.25 -3.89
C ILE A 279 -36.21 33.61 -5.32
N VAL A 280 -37.30 34.36 -5.49
CA VAL A 280 -37.75 34.83 -6.82
C VAL A 280 -36.68 35.71 -7.47
N GLY A 281 -36.05 36.61 -6.70
CA GLY A 281 -34.94 37.44 -7.18
C GLY A 281 -33.72 36.63 -7.61
N ILE A 282 -33.32 35.63 -6.83
CA ILE A 282 -32.20 34.73 -7.15
C ILE A 282 -32.52 33.89 -8.38
N VAL A 283 -33.75 33.36 -8.51
CA VAL A 283 -34.16 32.56 -9.67
C VAL A 283 -34.18 33.41 -10.94
N LEU A 284 -34.76 34.61 -10.90
CA LEU A 284 -34.76 35.51 -12.06
C LEU A 284 -33.34 35.97 -12.41
N GLY A 285 -32.51 36.27 -11.42
CA GLY A 285 -31.10 36.61 -11.60
C GLY A 285 -30.30 35.46 -12.18
N ALA A 286 -30.54 34.22 -11.71
CA ALA A 286 -29.89 33.02 -12.20
C ALA A 286 -30.32 32.67 -13.62
N ILE A 287 -31.60 32.85 -13.99
CA ILE A 287 -32.06 32.68 -15.36
C ILE A 287 -31.42 33.72 -16.28
N ALA A 288 -31.38 34.99 -15.87
CA ALA A 288 -30.73 36.04 -16.65
C ALA A 288 -29.22 35.79 -16.79
N CYS A 289 -28.55 35.35 -15.72
CA CYS A 289 -27.15 34.94 -15.75
C CYS A 289 -26.94 33.72 -16.63
N ALA A 290 -27.81 32.71 -16.57
CA ALA A 290 -27.69 31.51 -17.39
C ALA A 290 -27.94 31.79 -18.88
N VAL A 291 -28.89 32.65 -19.21
CA VAL A 291 -29.15 33.09 -20.59
C VAL A 291 -27.98 33.93 -21.11
N THR A 292 -27.44 34.84 -20.31
CA THR A 292 -26.27 35.64 -20.70
C THR A 292 -25.00 34.80 -20.79
N LEU A 293 -24.75 33.88 -19.85
CA LEU A 293 -23.65 32.92 -19.93
C LEU A 293 -23.83 31.99 -21.13
N SER A 294 -25.03 31.50 -21.39
CA SER A 294 -25.32 30.66 -22.56
C SER A 294 -25.08 31.42 -23.86
N ALA A 295 -25.48 32.68 -23.95
CA ALA A 295 -25.20 33.53 -25.11
C ALA A 295 -23.70 33.83 -25.25
N ILE A 296 -22.99 34.10 -24.14
CA ILE A 296 -21.53 34.32 -24.13
C ILE A 296 -20.80 33.03 -24.49
N VAL A 297 -21.19 31.88 -23.93
CA VAL A 297 -20.63 30.56 -24.23
C VAL A 297 -20.94 30.19 -25.67
N THR A 298 -22.14 30.48 -26.19
CA THR A 298 -22.48 30.25 -27.60
C THR A 298 -21.66 31.16 -28.51
N LEU A 299 -21.47 32.44 -28.15
CA LEU A 299 -20.60 33.37 -28.87
C LEU A 299 -19.12 32.97 -28.77
N LEU A 300 -18.68 32.43 -27.63
CA LEU A 300 -17.34 31.90 -27.44
C LEU A 300 -17.16 30.61 -28.20
N ILE A 301 -18.16 29.72 -28.26
CA ILE A 301 -18.18 28.50 -29.07
C ILE A 301 -18.19 28.87 -30.55
N LEU A 302 -18.93 29.88 -30.98
CA LEU A 302 -18.91 30.35 -32.37
C LEU A 302 -17.57 31.02 -32.70
N ARG A 303 -17.00 31.79 -31.77
CA ARG A 303 -15.66 32.38 -31.91
C ARG A 303 -14.57 31.31 -31.85
N THR A 304 -14.68 30.28 -31.03
CA THR A 304 -13.75 29.14 -31.00
C THR A 304 -13.96 28.29 -32.23
N LYS A 305 -15.17 28.01 -32.72
CA LYS A 305 -15.40 27.27 -33.97
C LYS A 305 -14.87 28.02 -35.20
N LEU A 306 -14.97 29.35 -35.24
CA LEU A 306 -14.35 30.20 -36.29
C LEU A 306 -12.83 30.32 -36.13
N LYS A 307 -12.34 30.39 -34.89
CA LYS A 307 -10.91 30.39 -34.56
C LYS A 307 -10.29 29.01 -34.71
N ASP A 308 -11.05 27.93 -34.55
CA ASP A 308 -10.73 26.51 -34.74
C ASP A 308 -10.83 26.19 -36.22
N TYR A 309 -11.73 26.79 -37.00
CA TYR A 309 -11.62 26.70 -38.47
C TYR A 309 -10.32 27.32 -38.97
N ARG A 310 -9.90 28.47 -38.40
CA ARG A 310 -8.61 29.11 -38.70
C ARG A 310 -7.40 28.44 -38.02
N ALA A 311 -7.56 27.84 -36.84
CA ALA A 311 -6.51 27.20 -36.06
C ALA A 311 -6.36 25.71 -36.36
N VAL A 312 -7.38 25.03 -36.91
CA VAL A 312 -7.29 23.72 -37.57
C VAL A 312 -6.70 23.91 -38.96
N SER A 313 -6.99 25.01 -39.66
CA SER A 313 -6.26 25.38 -40.90
C SER A 313 -4.79 25.74 -40.62
N LYS A 314 -4.50 26.46 -39.51
CA LYS A 314 -3.12 26.73 -39.06
C LYS A 314 -2.44 25.52 -38.39
N ARG A 315 -3.16 24.65 -37.65
CA ARG A 315 -2.61 23.43 -37.01
C ARG A 315 -2.47 22.27 -37.99
N ARG A 316 -3.29 22.14 -39.04
CA ARG A 316 -2.98 21.27 -40.20
C ARG A 316 -1.71 21.72 -40.93
N ARG A 317 -1.35 23.01 -40.85
CA ARG A 317 -0.04 23.48 -41.31
C ARG A 317 1.08 23.21 -40.29
N VAL A 318 0.79 23.08 -39.00
CA VAL A 318 1.78 22.73 -37.96
C VAL A 318 1.99 21.21 -37.85
N SER A 319 0.96 20.38 -38.07
CA SER A 319 1.04 18.90 -38.16
C SER A 319 1.74 18.40 -39.42
N LYS A 320 2.16 19.31 -40.31
CA LYS A 320 3.05 19.00 -41.44
C LYS A 320 4.53 19.05 -41.05
N THR A 321 4.82 19.44 -39.81
CA THR A 321 6.16 19.33 -39.22
C THR A 321 6.18 18.03 -38.43
N SER A 322 6.64 16.95 -39.06
CA SER A 322 6.96 15.70 -38.36
C SER A 322 7.74 16.05 -37.09
N ILE A 323 7.24 15.64 -35.91
CA ILE A 323 8.03 15.69 -34.68
C ILE A 323 9.25 14.83 -34.98
N LYS A 324 10.41 15.37 -35.36
CA LYS A 324 11.66 14.60 -35.44
C LYS A 324 12.29 14.69 -34.07
N MET A 325 12.06 13.69 -33.23
CA MET A 325 12.81 13.51 -31.99
C MET A 325 14.06 12.70 -32.31
N ASP A 326 15.23 13.24 -31.96
CA ASP A 326 16.51 12.54 -32.14
C ASP A 326 16.49 11.24 -31.32
N GLY A 327 16.72 10.10 -31.99
CA GLY A 327 16.90 8.79 -31.35
C GLY A 327 15.74 7.79 -31.47
N VAL A 328 14.55 8.18 -31.97
CA VAL A 328 13.38 7.29 -32.09
C VAL A 328 12.84 7.24 -33.52
N ARG A 329 12.56 6.04 -34.04
CA ARG A 329 12.12 5.85 -35.44
C ARG A 329 10.66 6.30 -35.63
N SER A 330 10.41 7.12 -36.65
CA SER A 330 9.07 7.44 -37.12
C SER A 330 8.61 6.37 -38.11
N PHE A 331 7.44 5.79 -37.86
CA PHE A 331 6.78 4.80 -38.70
C PHE A 331 5.57 5.43 -39.41
N THR A 332 5.26 4.94 -40.61
CA THR A 332 4.03 5.32 -41.32
C THR A 332 2.86 4.43 -40.88
N TYR A 333 1.63 4.92 -41.04
CA TYR A 333 0.43 4.14 -40.77
C TYR A 333 0.41 2.84 -41.61
N GLU A 334 0.78 2.93 -42.89
CA GLU A 334 0.81 1.78 -43.81
C GLU A 334 1.80 0.70 -43.36
N GLU A 335 2.96 1.08 -42.82
CA GLU A 335 3.95 0.13 -42.31
C GLU A 335 3.40 -0.64 -41.09
N LEU A 336 2.79 0.07 -40.13
CA LEU A 336 2.23 -0.56 -38.92
C LEU A 336 0.94 -1.35 -39.21
N SER A 337 0.13 -0.89 -40.16
CA SER A 337 -1.04 -1.62 -40.64
C SER A 337 -0.64 -2.94 -41.29
N SER A 338 0.39 -2.92 -42.14
CA SER A 338 0.92 -4.14 -42.77
C SER A 338 1.51 -5.10 -41.73
N ALA A 339 2.27 -4.57 -40.76
CA ALA A 339 2.89 -5.36 -39.69
C ALA A 339 1.87 -6.09 -38.79
N THR A 340 0.64 -5.60 -38.71
CA THR A 340 -0.43 -6.11 -37.82
C THR A 340 -1.58 -6.79 -38.56
N ASN A 341 -1.44 -7.01 -39.87
CA ASN A 341 -2.52 -7.49 -40.73
C ASN A 341 -3.80 -6.63 -40.61
N ASN A 342 -3.64 -5.33 -40.84
CA ASN A 342 -4.67 -4.28 -40.71
C ASN A 342 -5.30 -4.24 -39.31
N PHE A 343 -4.48 -4.31 -38.26
CA PHE A 343 -4.94 -4.29 -36.86
C PHE A 343 -6.00 -5.35 -36.57
N SER A 344 -5.82 -6.55 -37.13
CA SER A 344 -6.73 -7.68 -36.93
C SER A 344 -6.91 -7.98 -35.44
N SER A 345 -8.12 -8.38 -35.04
CA SER A 345 -8.40 -8.85 -33.67
C SER A 345 -7.52 -10.05 -33.27
N SER A 346 -7.08 -10.85 -34.23
CA SER A 346 -6.14 -11.96 -34.01
C SER A 346 -4.74 -11.53 -33.57
N ALA A 347 -4.35 -10.29 -33.90
CA ALA A 347 -3.08 -9.70 -33.50
C ALA A 347 -3.19 -8.90 -32.18
N GLN A 348 -4.40 -8.70 -31.65
CA GLN A 348 -4.63 -7.95 -30.42
C GLN A 348 -4.13 -8.73 -29.21
N VAL A 349 -3.20 -8.15 -28.46
CA VAL A 349 -2.61 -8.75 -27.24
C VAL A 349 -3.12 -8.10 -25.96
N GLY A 350 -3.74 -6.92 -26.05
CA GLY A 350 -4.29 -6.23 -24.88
C GLY A 350 -5.19 -5.06 -25.23
N GLN A 351 -5.93 -4.59 -24.24
CA GLN A 351 -6.75 -3.38 -24.31
C GLN A 351 -6.77 -2.68 -22.95
N GLY A 352 -6.59 -1.36 -22.93
CA GLY A 352 -6.57 -0.55 -21.72
C GLY A 352 -7.13 0.85 -21.95
N GLY A 353 -6.97 1.74 -20.96
CA GLY A 353 -7.53 3.11 -20.99
C GLY A 353 -6.99 4.00 -22.11
N TYR A 354 -5.77 3.74 -22.58
CA TYR A 354 -5.17 4.42 -23.72
C TYR A 354 -5.75 3.94 -25.07
N GLY A 355 -6.04 2.63 -25.19
CA GLY A 355 -6.47 2.01 -26.43
C GLY A 355 -6.10 0.53 -26.53
N LYS A 356 -5.86 0.04 -27.75
CA LYS A 356 -5.58 -1.38 -28.04
C LYS A 356 -4.09 -1.61 -28.32
N VAL A 357 -3.58 -2.76 -27.90
CA VAL A 357 -2.20 -3.18 -28.16
C VAL A 357 -2.21 -4.38 -29.10
N TYR A 358 -1.44 -4.29 -30.17
CA TYR A 358 -1.31 -5.32 -31.20
C TYR A 358 0.11 -5.85 -31.26
N LYS A 359 0.28 -7.16 -31.47
CA LYS A 359 1.56 -7.74 -31.88
C LYS A 359 1.74 -7.54 -33.37
N GLY A 360 2.91 -7.06 -33.78
CA GLY A 360 3.28 -6.93 -35.18
C GLY A 360 4.69 -7.44 -35.46
N ILE A 361 4.98 -7.65 -36.73
CA ILE A 361 6.35 -7.91 -37.23
C ILE A 361 6.67 -6.81 -38.22
N ILE A 362 7.65 -5.96 -37.89
CA ILE A 362 8.06 -4.87 -38.78
C ILE A 362 8.99 -5.38 -39.89
N SER A 363 9.31 -4.52 -40.86
CA SER A 363 10.02 -4.84 -42.09
C SER A 363 11.38 -5.54 -41.92
N ASP A 364 12.06 -5.33 -40.79
CA ASP A 364 13.34 -5.99 -40.46
C ASP A 364 13.18 -7.36 -39.77
N GLY A 365 11.95 -7.84 -39.58
CA GLY A 365 11.63 -9.11 -38.92
C GLY A 365 11.50 -9.01 -37.40
N THR A 366 11.69 -7.84 -36.81
CA THR A 366 11.56 -7.64 -35.35
C THR A 366 10.11 -7.73 -34.92
N ALA A 367 9.84 -8.52 -33.89
CA ALA A 367 8.53 -8.56 -33.24
C ALA A 367 8.34 -7.34 -32.33
N VAL A 368 7.23 -6.62 -32.51
CA VAL A 368 6.91 -5.39 -31.80
C VAL A 368 5.52 -5.43 -31.17
N ALA A 369 5.32 -4.62 -30.14
CA ALA A 369 4.01 -4.31 -29.58
C ALA A 369 3.59 -2.89 -29.98
N ILE A 370 2.48 -2.76 -30.68
CA ILE A 370 1.96 -1.49 -31.22
C ILE A 370 0.75 -1.07 -30.40
N LYS A 371 0.92 -0.05 -29.57
CA LYS A 371 -0.12 0.56 -28.72
C LYS A 371 -0.79 1.68 -29.53
N ARG A 372 -2.02 1.46 -30.00
CA ARG A 372 -2.80 2.39 -30.81
C ARG A 372 -3.81 3.13 -29.94
N ALA A 373 -3.79 4.45 -29.96
CA ALA A 373 -4.72 5.30 -29.21
C ALA A 373 -6.15 5.15 -29.72
N GLN A 374 -7.13 5.32 -28.84
CA GLN A 374 -8.54 5.37 -29.25
C GLN A 374 -8.87 6.74 -29.88
N GLU A 375 -9.51 6.73 -31.05
CA GLU A 375 -9.87 7.93 -31.80
C GLU A 375 -10.70 8.91 -30.94
N GLY A 376 -10.26 10.17 -30.83
CA GLY A 376 -10.93 11.22 -30.06
C GLY A 376 -10.60 11.28 -28.56
N SER A 377 -9.69 10.45 -28.04
CA SER A 377 -9.28 10.50 -26.63
C SER A 377 -8.29 11.64 -26.34
N LEU A 378 -8.76 12.71 -25.67
CA LEU A 378 -7.89 13.80 -25.15
C LEU A 378 -6.87 13.29 -24.11
N GLN A 379 -7.18 12.19 -23.43
CA GLN A 379 -6.27 11.56 -22.48
C GLN A 379 -5.13 10.84 -23.21
N GLY A 380 -5.45 10.13 -24.31
CA GLY A 380 -4.47 9.42 -25.13
C GLY A 380 -3.43 10.36 -25.74
N GLU A 381 -3.82 11.55 -26.21
CA GLU A 381 -2.88 12.53 -26.78
C GLU A 381 -1.81 12.98 -25.77
N LYS A 382 -2.22 13.22 -24.51
CA LYS A 382 -1.28 13.65 -23.46
C LYS A 382 -0.34 12.51 -23.03
N GLU A 383 -0.87 11.30 -22.89
CA GLU A 383 -0.08 10.11 -22.54
C GLU A 383 0.92 9.79 -23.66
N PHE A 384 0.50 9.91 -24.93
CA PHE A 384 1.35 9.75 -26.11
C PHE A 384 2.58 10.67 -26.09
N LEU A 385 2.36 11.98 -25.98
CA LEU A 385 3.45 12.96 -25.96
C LEU A 385 4.39 12.77 -24.75
N THR A 386 3.84 12.35 -23.62
CA THR A 386 4.62 12.07 -22.40
C THR A 386 5.50 10.85 -22.60
N GLU A 387 4.95 9.75 -23.12
CA GLU A 387 5.69 8.51 -23.38
C GLU A 387 6.83 8.74 -24.38
N ILE A 388 6.60 9.43 -25.51
CA ILE A 388 7.67 9.71 -26.48
C ILE A 388 8.74 10.62 -25.86
N SER A 389 8.34 11.70 -25.17
CA SER A 389 9.30 12.62 -24.55
C SER A 389 10.19 11.93 -23.52
N LEU A 390 9.64 11.04 -22.70
CA LEU A 390 10.41 10.34 -21.66
C LEU A 390 11.19 9.16 -22.22
N LEU A 391 10.56 8.26 -22.96
CA LEU A 391 11.19 7.01 -23.40
C LEU A 391 12.20 7.20 -24.52
N SER A 392 12.17 8.32 -25.25
CA SER A 392 13.22 8.66 -26.22
C SER A 392 14.60 8.85 -25.58
N ARG A 393 14.68 9.13 -24.27
CA ARG A 393 15.94 9.36 -23.55
C ARG A 393 16.25 8.30 -22.48
N LEU A 394 15.43 7.26 -22.37
CA LEU A 394 15.56 6.23 -21.33
C LEU A 394 15.94 4.89 -21.95
N HIS A 395 17.11 4.39 -21.57
CA HIS A 395 17.60 3.09 -22.02
C HIS A 395 18.13 2.30 -20.84
N HIS A 396 17.36 1.33 -20.37
CA HIS A 396 17.75 0.47 -19.27
C HIS A 396 17.20 -0.95 -19.45
N ARG A 397 17.98 -1.96 -19.04
CA ARG A 397 17.63 -3.38 -19.26
C ARG A 397 16.30 -3.80 -18.61
N ASN A 398 15.87 -3.07 -17.57
CA ASN A 398 14.64 -3.32 -16.82
C ASN A 398 13.55 -2.27 -17.11
N LEU A 399 13.67 -1.52 -18.20
CA LEU A 399 12.60 -0.70 -18.75
C LEU A 399 12.23 -1.22 -20.14
N VAL A 400 10.96 -1.08 -20.52
CA VAL A 400 10.53 -1.38 -21.89
C VAL A 400 11.04 -0.29 -22.82
N SER A 401 11.73 -0.69 -23.88
CA SER A 401 12.28 0.22 -24.88
C SER A 401 11.22 0.65 -25.89
N LEU A 402 11.12 1.96 -26.08
CA LEU A 402 10.39 2.53 -27.21
C LEU A 402 11.25 2.38 -28.48
N ILE A 403 10.73 1.69 -29.49
CA ILE A 403 11.38 1.53 -30.80
C ILE A 403 11.00 2.70 -31.71
N GLY A 404 9.74 3.13 -31.64
CA GLY A 404 9.23 4.16 -32.53
C GLY A 404 7.83 4.66 -32.19
N TYR A 405 7.35 5.54 -33.04
CA TYR A 405 5.98 6.07 -32.98
C TYR A 405 5.45 6.33 -34.39
N CYS A 406 4.13 6.43 -34.49
CA CYS A 406 3.39 6.89 -35.67
C CYS A 406 2.47 8.04 -35.23
N ASP A 407 2.46 9.12 -36.01
CA ASP A 407 1.57 10.27 -35.87
C ASP A 407 1.16 10.72 -37.28
N GLU A 408 0.26 9.95 -37.91
CA GLU A 408 -0.21 10.18 -39.28
C GLU A 408 -1.73 10.12 -39.33
N GLU A 409 -2.36 11.02 -40.10
CA GLU A 409 -3.82 11.02 -40.37
C GLU A 409 -4.74 11.05 -39.13
N GLY A 410 -4.23 11.43 -37.96
CA GLY A 410 -4.97 11.41 -36.69
C GLY A 410 -4.79 10.11 -35.89
N GLU A 411 -3.96 9.20 -36.38
CA GLU A 411 -3.59 7.94 -35.74
C GLU A 411 -2.29 8.11 -34.95
N GLN A 412 -2.41 7.98 -33.62
CA GLN A 412 -1.29 8.02 -32.69
C GLN A 412 -0.97 6.60 -32.21
N MET A 413 0.25 6.14 -32.50
CA MET A 413 0.69 4.80 -32.11
C MET A 413 2.10 4.81 -31.55
N LEU A 414 2.33 3.98 -30.53
CA LEU A 414 3.65 3.76 -29.93
C LEU A 414 4.10 2.33 -30.21
N VAL A 415 5.35 2.19 -30.63
CA VAL A 415 5.94 0.91 -31.04
C VAL A 415 6.99 0.52 -30.01
N TYR A 416 6.73 -0.57 -29.30
CA TYR A 416 7.57 -1.12 -28.24
C TYR A 416 8.22 -2.43 -28.66
N GLU A 417 9.32 -2.80 -28.01
CA GLU A 417 9.79 -4.19 -28.06
C GLU A 417 8.70 -5.16 -27.57
N TYR A 418 8.53 -6.27 -28.25
CA TYR A 418 7.51 -7.26 -27.88
C TYR A 418 7.97 -8.10 -26.69
N MET A 419 7.10 -8.21 -25.68
CA MET A 419 7.31 -9.00 -24.47
C MET A 419 6.55 -10.33 -24.58
N PRO A 420 7.23 -11.44 -24.91
CA PRO A 420 6.56 -12.70 -25.26
C PRO A 420 5.86 -13.38 -24.08
N ASN A 421 6.30 -13.12 -22.85
CA ASN A 421 5.69 -13.69 -21.65
C ASN A 421 4.61 -12.78 -21.04
N GLY A 422 4.24 -11.67 -21.68
CA GLY A 422 3.12 -10.84 -21.24
C GLY A 422 3.36 -10.12 -19.91
N THR A 423 2.27 -9.86 -19.17
CA THR A 423 2.30 -9.09 -17.92
C THR A 423 2.54 -9.99 -16.71
N LEU A 424 3.20 -9.48 -15.68
CA LEU A 424 3.36 -10.19 -14.41
C LEU A 424 2.00 -10.57 -13.79
N ARG A 425 0.98 -9.71 -13.94
CA ARG A 425 -0.39 -10.01 -13.48
C ARG A 425 -0.91 -11.34 -14.00
N ASP A 426 -0.65 -11.67 -15.27
CA ASP A 426 -1.12 -12.92 -15.88
C ASP A 426 -0.44 -14.15 -15.25
N HIS A 427 0.80 -13.99 -14.78
CA HIS A 427 1.58 -15.04 -14.08
C HIS A 427 1.26 -15.15 -12.58
N LEU A 428 0.63 -14.13 -12.00
CA LEU A 428 0.13 -14.13 -10.62
C LEU A 428 -1.34 -14.56 -10.51
N SER A 429 -2.04 -14.70 -11.65
CA SER A 429 -3.41 -15.15 -11.70
C SER A 429 -3.53 -16.64 -11.33
N VAL A 430 -4.66 -17.02 -10.72
CA VAL A 430 -5.02 -18.42 -10.45
C VAL A 430 -5.09 -19.26 -11.75
N THR A 431 -5.28 -18.60 -12.90
CA THR A 431 -5.34 -19.21 -14.22
C THR A 431 -3.98 -19.34 -14.91
N ALA A 432 -2.87 -19.02 -14.24
CA ALA A 432 -1.53 -19.13 -14.83
C ALA A 432 -1.22 -20.59 -15.19
N LYS A 433 -0.71 -20.82 -16.41
CA LYS A 433 -0.36 -22.17 -16.89
C LYS A 433 0.76 -22.82 -16.08
N GLU A 434 1.71 -22.01 -15.64
CA GLU A 434 2.81 -22.40 -14.76
C GLU A 434 3.03 -21.30 -13.72
N PRO A 435 3.00 -21.62 -12.41
CA PRO A 435 3.21 -20.63 -11.37
C PRO A 435 4.69 -20.23 -11.29
N LEU A 436 4.94 -18.92 -11.15
CA LEU A 436 6.31 -18.43 -10.93
C LEU A 436 6.85 -18.93 -9.58
N THR A 437 8.06 -19.53 -9.61
CA THR A 437 8.80 -19.92 -8.40
C THR A 437 9.22 -18.69 -7.58
N PHE A 438 9.53 -18.88 -6.30
CA PHE A 438 9.99 -17.80 -5.43
C PHE A 438 11.24 -17.08 -5.99
N ILE A 439 12.23 -17.83 -6.47
CA ILE A 439 13.46 -17.25 -7.07
C ILE A 439 13.14 -16.44 -8.32
N MET A 440 12.18 -16.88 -9.15
CA MET A 440 11.73 -16.09 -10.31
C MET A 440 11.05 -14.80 -9.85
N ARG A 441 10.18 -14.85 -8.83
CA ARG A 441 9.52 -13.68 -8.26
C ARG A 441 10.52 -12.69 -7.68
N LEU A 442 11.54 -13.17 -6.96
CA LEU A 442 12.60 -12.33 -6.40
C LEU A 442 13.44 -11.68 -7.51
N LYS A 443 13.77 -12.43 -8.58
CA LYS A 443 14.46 -11.87 -9.76
C LYS A 443 13.63 -10.81 -10.47
N ILE A 444 12.33 -11.03 -10.60
CA ILE A 444 11.37 -10.08 -11.19
C ILE A 444 11.30 -8.82 -10.32
N ALA A 445 11.11 -8.95 -9.01
CA ALA A 445 11.07 -7.83 -8.07
C ALA A 445 12.37 -7.01 -8.10
N LEU A 446 13.53 -7.68 -8.07
CA LEU A 446 14.84 -7.05 -8.19
C LEU A 446 15.00 -6.32 -9.54
N GLY A 447 14.53 -6.93 -10.63
CA GLY A 447 14.55 -6.30 -11.96
C GLY A 447 13.70 -5.03 -12.00
N SER A 448 12.45 -5.10 -11.54
CA SER A 448 11.55 -3.95 -11.47
C SER A 448 12.13 -2.82 -10.60
N ALA A 449 12.71 -3.16 -9.45
CA ALA A 449 13.33 -2.20 -8.55
C ALA A 449 14.55 -1.51 -9.17
N LYS A 450 15.39 -2.26 -9.90
CA LYS A 450 16.50 -1.68 -10.69
C LYS A 450 16.00 -0.71 -11.76
N GLY A 451 14.90 -1.05 -12.45
CA GLY A 451 14.26 -0.18 -13.43
C GLY A 451 13.81 1.14 -12.84
N LEU A 452 13.16 1.12 -11.67
CA LEU A 452 12.75 2.36 -11.01
C LEU A 452 13.90 3.15 -10.40
N MET A 453 14.90 2.47 -9.82
CA MET A 453 16.08 3.15 -9.28
C MET A 453 16.79 3.96 -10.37
N TYR A 454 16.90 3.40 -11.58
CA TYR A 454 17.41 4.13 -12.74
C TYR A 454 16.58 5.39 -13.02
N LEU A 455 15.24 5.31 -13.02
CA LEU A 455 14.37 6.48 -13.22
C LEU A 455 14.56 7.57 -12.16
N HIS A 456 14.83 7.17 -10.92
CA HIS A 456 14.92 8.11 -9.80
C HIS A 456 16.30 8.75 -9.64
N ASN A 457 17.37 8.01 -9.99
CA ASN A 457 18.74 8.41 -9.63
C ASN A 457 19.61 8.70 -10.85
N GLU A 458 19.38 8.01 -11.96
CA GLU A 458 20.25 8.08 -13.15
C GLU A 458 19.62 8.87 -14.29
N ALA A 459 18.28 8.98 -14.32
CA ALA A 459 17.60 9.88 -15.24
C ALA A 459 17.75 11.34 -14.78
N ASP A 460 18.10 12.22 -15.71
CA ASP A 460 18.19 13.66 -15.47
C ASP A 460 17.20 14.43 -16.37
N PRO A 461 16.22 15.16 -15.80
CA PRO A 461 15.86 15.16 -14.38
C PRO A 461 15.20 13.84 -13.94
N PRO A 462 15.19 13.51 -12.63
CA PRO A 462 14.56 12.30 -12.10
C PRO A 462 13.11 12.14 -12.54
N ILE A 463 12.63 10.90 -12.67
CA ILE A 463 11.32 10.59 -13.25
C ILE A 463 10.50 9.75 -12.27
N PHE A 464 9.31 10.23 -11.93
CA PHE A 464 8.32 9.47 -11.16
C PHE A 464 7.38 8.72 -12.10
N HIS A 465 7.32 7.40 -11.98
CA HIS A 465 6.50 6.54 -12.85
C HIS A 465 4.98 6.75 -12.65
N ARG A 466 4.55 6.82 -11.37
CA ARG A 466 3.18 7.05 -10.88
C ARG A 466 2.12 5.98 -11.17
N ASP A 467 2.42 4.96 -11.98
CA ASP A 467 1.50 3.83 -12.23
C ASP A 467 2.22 2.48 -12.14
N VAL A 468 2.87 2.21 -11.00
CA VAL A 468 3.59 0.94 -10.79
C VAL A 468 2.60 -0.10 -10.29
N LYS A 469 2.38 -1.16 -11.07
CA LYS A 469 1.47 -2.27 -10.75
C LYS A 469 1.84 -3.52 -11.55
N ALA A 470 1.34 -4.69 -11.15
CA ALA A 470 1.68 -5.97 -11.80
C ALA A 470 1.31 -6.03 -13.30
N SER A 471 0.32 -5.27 -13.77
CA SER A 471 0.00 -5.18 -15.21
C SER A 471 1.01 -4.35 -16.02
N ASN A 472 1.80 -3.51 -15.34
CA ASN A 472 2.78 -2.62 -15.95
C ASN A 472 4.22 -3.15 -15.78
N ILE A 473 4.36 -4.38 -15.27
CA ILE A 473 5.62 -5.14 -15.29
C ILE A 473 5.48 -6.21 -16.36
N LEU A 474 6.26 -6.09 -17.43
CA LEU A 474 6.28 -7.06 -18.51
C LEU A 474 7.47 -8.01 -18.37
N LEU A 475 7.31 -9.22 -18.90
CA LEU A 475 8.33 -10.26 -18.85
C LEU A 475 8.88 -10.56 -20.24
N ASP A 476 10.21 -10.47 -20.38
CA ASP A 476 10.92 -10.84 -21.60
C ASP A 476 10.98 -12.37 -21.79
N SER A 477 11.62 -12.84 -22.86
CA SER A 477 11.76 -14.29 -23.16
C SER A 477 12.49 -15.10 -22.08
N LYS A 478 13.24 -14.45 -21.19
CA LYS A 478 13.99 -15.07 -20.08
C LYS A 478 13.29 -14.87 -18.73
N LEU A 479 12.04 -14.39 -18.71
CA LEU A 479 11.30 -13.99 -17.52
C LEU A 479 11.98 -12.87 -16.72
N SER A 480 12.74 -12.01 -17.39
CA SER A 480 13.29 -10.79 -16.79
C SER A 480 12.26 -9.68 -16.80
N ALA A 481 12.15 -8.96 -15.69
CA ALA A 481 11.18 -7.87 -15.54
C ALA A 481 11.61 -6.59 -16.27
N LYS A 482 10.65 -5.96 -16.95
CA LYS A 482 10.75 -4.64 -17.54
C LYS A 482 9.53 -3.79 -17.17
N VAL A 483 9.79 -2.61 -16.60
CA VAL A 483 8.74 -1.63 -16.26
C VAL A 483 8.23 -0.97 -17.54
N ALA A 484 6.92 -0.89 -17.68
CA ALA A 484 6.19 -0.37 -18.83
C ALA A 484 5.16 0.69 -18.44
N ASP A 485 4.58 1.34 -19.45
CA ASP A 485 3.44 2.27 -19.33
C ASP A 485 3.74 3.61 -18.61
N PHE A 486 4.45 4.48 -19.33
CA PHE A 486 4.92 5.79 -18.83
C PHE A 486 3.92 6.92 -19.05
N GLY A 487 2.69 6.65 -19.50
CA GLY A 487 1.69 7.67 -19.83
C GLY A 487 1.37 8.62 -18.67
N LEU A 488 1.47 8.14 -17.43
CA LEU A 488 1.23 8.94 -16.21
C LEU A 488 2.51 9.52 -15.57
N SER A 489 3.68 9.18 -16.12
CA SER A 489 4.98 9.55 -15.57
C SER A 489 5.23 11.06 -15.63
N ARG A 490 6.06 11.56 -14.71
CA ARG A 490 6.43 12.98 -14.62
C ARG A 490 7.88 13.16 -14.21
N LEU A 491 8.49 14.22 -14.73
CA LEU A 491 9.76 14.72 -14.24
C LEU A 491 9.60 15.24 -12.80
N ALA A 492 10.58 14.99 -11.96
CA ALA A 492 10.68 15.56 -10.62
C ALA A 492 10.82 17.08 -10.72
N PRO A 493 10.25 17.83 -9.76
CA PRO A 493 10.39 19.28 -9.72
C PRO A 493 11.86 19.65 -9.59
N VAL A 494 12.29 20.62 -10.40
CA VAL A 494 13.64 21.17 -10.34
C VAL A 494 13.77 21.99 -9.04
N PRO A 495 14.87 21.86 -8.27
CA PRO A 495 15.13 22.75 -7.15
C PRO A 495 15.10 24.21 -7.62
N ASP A 496 14.52 25.08 -6.80
CA ASP A 496 14.57 26.53 -7.07
C ASP A 496 16.01 27.06 -7.00
N MET A 497 16.21 28.34 -7.34
CA MET A 497 17.55 28.94 -7.38
C MET A 497 18.25 28.99 -6.01
N GLU A 498 17.53 28.64 -4.93
CA GLU A 498 18.04 28.53 -3.55
C GLU A 498 18.37 27.08 -3.16
N GLY A 499 18.18 26.12 -4.08
CA GLY A 499 18.48 24.70 -3.86
C GLY A 499 17.39 23.94 -3.10
N ILE A 500 16.22 24.54 -2.89
CA ILE A 500 15.08 23.92 -2.20
C ILE A 500 14.31 23.08 -3.24
N VAL A 501 14.40 21.76 -3.11
CA VAL A 501 13.54 20.83 -3.85
C VAL A 501 12.16 20.83 -3.16
N PRO A 502 11.05 21.04 -3.87
CA PRO A 502 9.72 20.88 -3.28
C PRO A 502 9.56 19.46 -2.73
N GLY A 503 9.33 19.33 -1.41
CA GLY A 503 9.17 18.03 -0.74
C GLY A 503 7.93 17.24 -1.15
N HIS A 504 7.09 17.78 -2.04
CA HIS A 504 5.91 17.12 -2.60
C HIS A 504 5.57 17.69 -3.99
N VAL A 505 4.92 16.88 -4.82
CA VAL A 505 4.39 17.30 -6.13
C VAL A 505 2.87 17.26 -6.09
N SER A 506 2.22 18.43 -5.95
CA SER A 506 0.75 18.53 -5.97
C SER A 506 0.22 18.30 -7.38
N THR A 507 -0.47 17.19 -7.62
CA THR A 507 -1.05 16.85 -8.92
C THR A 507 -2.43 16.23 -8.77
N VAL A 508 -3.28 16.32 -9.81
CA VAL A 508 -4.55 15.58 -9.85
C VAL A 508 -4.26 14.09 -9.73
N VAL A 509 -4.94 13.42 -8.79
CA VAL A 509 -4.87 11.98 -8.56
C VAL A 509 -5.19 11.26 -9.87
N LYS A 510 -4.26 10.42 -10.33
CA LYS A 510 -4.39 9.58 -11.52
C LYS A 510 -3.77 8.23 -11.20
N GLY A 511 -4.52 7.15 -11.41
CA GLY A 511 -4.15 5.77 -11.11
C GLY A 511 -5.35 4.85 -11.31
N THR A 512 -5.15 3.53 -11.25
CA THR A 512 -6.26 2.56 -11.29
C THR A 512 -6.82 2.38 -9.86
N PRO A 513 -8.11 2.61 -9.60
CA PRO A 513 -8.70 2.33 -8.28
C PRO A 513 -8.56 0.85 -7.95
N VAL A 514 -8.15 0.51 -6.73
CA VAL A 514 -8.21 -0.87 -6.25
C VAL A 514 -9.69 -1.24 -6.07
N SER A 515 -10.30 -1.83 -7.10
CA SER A 515 -11.68 -2.27 -7.03
C SER A 515 -11.81 -3.41 -6.03
N LEU A 516 -12.64 -3.19 -5.00
CA LEU A 516 -13.20 -4.19 -4.10
C LEU A 516 -13.77 -5.39 -4.90
N PHE A 517 -12.93 -6.39 -5.18
CA PHE A 517 -13.38 -7.74 -5.49
C PHE A 517 -13.11 -8.60 -4.26
N THR A 518 -14.18 -8.86 -3.53
CA THR A 518 -14.23 -9.88 -2.50
C THR A 518 -13.93 -11.23 -3.15
N SER A 519 -12.93 -11.93 -2.62
CA SER A 519 -12.31 -13.19 -3.07
C SER A 519 -11.30 -13.04 -4.23
N ILE A 520 -10.06 -13.52 -4.00
CA ILE A 520 -8.84 -13.48 -4.86
C ILE A 520 -8.08 -12.13 -4.66
N ASN A 521 -6.89 -12.01 -4.04
CA ASN A 521 -5.69 -12.86 -4.04
C ASN A 521 -4.70 -12.51 -2.89
N THR A 522 -4.20 -13.52 -2.16
CA THR A 522 -2.99 -13.43 -1.31
C THR A 522 -1.72 -13.06 -2.11
N CYS A 523 -1.72 -13.30 -3.42
CA CYS A 523 -0.61 -12.98 -4.32
C CYS A 523 -0.37 -11.47 -4.56
N GLU A 524 -1.40 -10.62 -4.46
CA GLU A 524 -1.25 -9.18 -4.71
C GLU A 524 -0.65 -8.47 -3.47
N ILE A 525 -0.98 -8.98 -2.27
CA ILE A 525 -0.33 -8.61 -1.01
C ILE A 525 1.14 -9.02 -1.02
N ALA A 526 1.48 -10.21 -1.54
CA ALA A 526 2.86 -10.64 -1.68
C ALA A 526 3.68 -9.73 -2.60
N TRP A 527 3.07 -9.14 -3.65
CA TRP A 527 3.74 -8.19 -4.53
C TRP A 527 3.99 -6.84 -3.86
N GLU A 528 3.03 -6.29 -3.12
CA GLU A 528 3.21 -5.08 -2.30
C GLU A 528 4.30 -5.27 -1.24
N SER A 529 4.34 -6.45 -0.60
CA SER A 529 5.38 -6.82 0.36
C SER A 529 6.76 -6.98 -0.30
N LEU A 530 6.85 -7.65 -1.47
CA LEU A 530 8.10 -7.79 -2.23
C LEU A 530 8.60 -6.45 -2.78
N TRP A 531 7.69 -5.56 -3.15
CA TRP A 531 7.99 -4.20 -3.59
C TRP A 531 8.58 -3.36 -2.46
N LYS A 532 7.91 -3.36 -1.29
CA LYS A 532 8.43 -2.72 -0.07
C LYS A 532 9.76 -3.34 0.35
N TYR A 533 9.93 -4.65 0.19
CA TYR A 533 11.16 -5.36 0.50
C TYR A 533 12.31 -4.99 -0.46
N ALA A 534 12.06 -4.91 -1.77
CA ALA A 534 13.04 -4.47 -2.75
C ALA A 534 13.41 -2.98 -2.59
N HIS A 535 12.43 -2.14 -2.24
CA HIS A 535 12.65 -0.74 -1.90
C HIS A 535 13.47 -0.60 -0.59
N MET A 536 13.19 -1.43 0.41
CA MET A 536 13.93 -1.49 1.68
C MET A 536 15.38 -1.98 1.49
N LEU A 537 15.62 -2.98 0.62
CA LEU A 537 16.97 -3.47 0.30
C LEU A 537 17.82 -2.43 -0.45
N LEU A 538 17.20 -1.58 -1.26
CA LEU A 538 17.89 -0.50 -1.97
C LEU A 538 18.12 0.73 -1.09
N SER A 539 17.18 1.07 -0.19
CA SER A 539 17.34 2.18 0.75
C SER A 539 18.39 1.91 1.83
N THR A 540 18.63 0.65 2.17
CA THR A 540 19.69 0.23 3.10
C THR A 540 21.09 0.22 2.46
N TYR A 541 21.21 0.12 1.14
CA TYR A 541 22.49 0.09 0.44
C TYR A 541 23.00 1.46 -0.03
N PHE A 542 22.13 2.45 -0.21
CA PHE A 542 22.52 3.79 -0.65
C PHE A 542 22.00 4.84 0.34
N HIS A 543 22.89 5.32 1.22
CA HIS A 543 22.67 6.49 2.06
C HIS A 543 22.47 7.74 1.18
N LYS A 544 21.23 7.98 0.76
CA LYS A 544 20.60 9.26 0.37
C LYS A 544 19.49 8.97 -0.65
N LEU A 545 18.28 8.69 -0.16
CA LEU A 545 17.07 8.83 -0.96
C LEU A 545 16.02 9.58 -0.12
N PRO A 546 15.43 10.68 -0.61
CA PRO A 546 14.27 11.28 0.01
C PRO A 546 13.10 10.27 -0.01
N ARG A 547 12.41 10.11 1.14
CA ARG A 547 11.20 9.29 1.27
C ARG A 547 10.13 9.86 0.33
N ILE A 548 9.79 9.14 -0.74
CA ILE A 548 8.67 9.49 -1.62
C ILE A 548 7.63 8.39 -1.44
N ALA A 549 6.51 8.77 -0.83
CA ALA A 549 5.36 7.91 -0.64
C ALA A 549 4.77 7.56 -2.02
N TYR A 550 4.77 6.28 -2.36
CA TYR A 550 3.87 5.76 -3.38
C TYR A 550 2.50 5.62 -2.71
N GLU A 551 1.68 6.65 -2.79
CA GLU A 551 0.28 6.61 -2.37
C GLU A 551 -0.47 5.59 -3.24
N THR A 552 -0.75 4.42 -2.68
CA THR A 552 -1.74 3.47 -3.21
C THR A 552 -3.06 3.74 -2.48
N ALA A 553 -4.04 4.29 -3.19
CA ALA A 553 -5.41 4.49 -2.72
C ALA A 553 -6.34 3.35 -3.17
#